data_AF-A0A1T4WMU8-F1
#
_entry.id   AF-A0A1T4WMU8-F1
#
_cell.length_a   1.000
_cell.length_b   1.000
_cell.length_c   1.000
_cell.angle_alpha   90.00
_cell.angle_beta   90.00
_cell.angle_gamma   90.00
#
_symmetry.space_group_name_H-M   'P 1'
#
loop_
_entity.id
_entity.type
_entity.pdbx_description
1 polymer ?
#
loop_
_entity_poly.entity_id
_entity_poly.type
_entity_poly.pdbx_seq_one_letter_code
_entity_poly.pdbx_strand_id
1 'polypeptide(L)'
;MSNNKFDKMTPAQFTNELFGIIRVLKGDDGEIWFIAKDVATALGYSNPPKAVGDHCRRAEKMTITKRDGQRGGAQFLTIIPEADVYRLIIRSKLPTAEQFEEWVFEEVLPSIRKHGAYMTPEVIEQVLLNPDTVIHLAKNLKLEQERNRALESENKYLTPKAIFNDLQTDNGKRYLFNDAYKGFEVSSTDLRMTLLKRGVFRKDIFPNPSMKDGVQTRYVPREQFIEEGYFMWRTFKKGGVNRAAYYITPKGMWLICQLLLSEGLIEEEPAWLVEEAA
;
A
#
# COMPACT_ATOMS: atom_id res chain seq x y z
N MET A 1 -10.04 10.89 14.32
CA MET A 1 -9.75 9.49 14.70
C MET A 1 -8.39 9.16 14.12
N SER A 2 -7.43 8.64 14.90
CA SER A 2 -6.08 8.34 14.42
C SER A 2 -6.14 7.23 13.37
N ASN A 3 -5.66 7.50 12.15
CA ASN A 3 -5.48 6.52 11.08
C ASN A 3 -4.20 5.68 11.32
N ASN A 4 -3.98 5.21 12.55
CA ASN A 4 -2.81 4.37 12.82
C ASN A 4 -3.19 2.91 12.55
N LYS A 5 -2.59 2.32 11.51
CA LYS A 5 -2.78 0.93 11.04
C LYS A 5 -2.74 -0.09 12.20
N PHE A 6 -2.01 0.23 13.27
CA PHE A 6 -1.78 -0.63 14.42
C PHE A 6 -2.79 -0.47 15.57
N ASP A 7 -3.73 0.48 15.50
CA ASP A 7 -4.71 0.71 16.57
C ASP A 7 -5.70 -0.46 16.74
N LYS A 8 -5.83 -1.32 15.72
CA LYS A 8 -6.67 -2.53 15.75
C LYS A 8 -5.92 -3.79 16.21
N MET A 9 -4.61 -3.72 16.46
CA MET A 9 -3.82 -4.88 16.87
C MET A 9 -3.79 -5.05 18.38
N THR A 10 -3.77 -6.30 18.83
CA THR A 10 -3.78 -6.65 20.24
C THR A 10 -2.37 -7.03 20.73
N PRO A 11 -1.88 -6.45 21.85
CA PRO A 11 -0.62 -6.86 22.45
C PRO A 11 -0.67 -8.31 22.93
N ALA A 12 0.34 -9.09 22.58
CA ALA A 12 0.50 -10.48 22.99
C ALA A 12 1.99 -10.81 23.21
N GLN A 13 2.23 -12.06 23.63
CA GLN A 13 3.57 -12.63 23.76
C GLN A 13 3.73 -13.76 22.74
N PHE A 14 4.90 -13.79 22.12
CA PHE A 14 5.37 -14.89 21.27
C PHE A 14 6.48 -15.61 22.02
N THR A 15 6.26 -16.88 22.33
CA THR A 15 7.24 -17.71 23.04
C THR A 15 7.92 -18.61 22.03
N ASN A 16 9.25 -18.60 22.04
CA ASN A 16 10.06 -19.51 21.24
C ASN A 16 11.21 -20.05 22.09
N GLU A 17 11.54 -21.32 21.91
CA GLU A 17 12.59 -21.98 22.70
C GLU A 17 13.97 -21.35 22.51
N LEU A 18 14.24 -20.79 21.33
CA LEU A 18 15.53 -20.19 20.96
C LEU A 18 15.64 -18.72 21.35
N PHE A 19 14.52 -17.99 21.36
CA PHE A 19 14.49 -16.53 21.52
C PHE A 19 13.79 -16.05 22.80
N GLY A 20 13.25 -16.97 23.59
CA GLY A 20 12.49 -16.67 24.80
C GLY A 20 11.15 -16.02 24.49
N ILE A 21 10.75 -15.06 25.34
CA ILE A 21 9.47 -14.37 25.25
C ILE A 21 9.68 -13.03 24.54
N ILE A 22 9.10 -12.88 23.34
CA ILE A 22 9.12 -11.66 22.56
C ILE A 22 7.73 -11.01 22.60
N ARG A 23 7.68 -9.69 22.79
CA ARG A 23 6.42 -8.94 22.69
C ARG A 23 6.01 -8.79 21.22
N VAL A 24 4.73 -9.02 20.95
CA VAL A 24 4.15 -8.93 19.62
C VAL A 24 2.81 -8.20 19.63
N LEU A 25 2.40 -7.74 18.45
CA LEU A 25 1.07 -7.23 18.16
C LEU A 25 0.42 -8.21 17.17
N LYS A 26 -0.79 -8.68 17.48
CA LYS A 26 -1.55 -9.59 16.63
C LYS A 26 -2.74 -8.88 15.99
N GLY A 27 -2.85 -9.00 14.67
CA GLY A 27 -4.02 -8.60 13.90
C GLY A 27 -5.08 -9.70 13.83
N ASP A 28 -6.31 -9.32 13.46
CA ASP A 28 -7.47 -10.23 13.34
C ASP A 28 -7.38 -11.20 12.14
N ASP A 29 -6.47 -10.94 11.22
CA ASP A 29 -6.15 -11.75 10.05
C ASP A 29 -5.02 -12.76 10.28
N GLY A 30 -4.46 -12.81 11.49
CA GLY A 30 -3.31 -13.63 11.83
C GLY A 30 -1.97 -12.95 11.57
N GLU A 31 -1.95 -11.69 11.12
CA GLU A 31 -0.70 -10.93 11.03
C GLU A 31 -0.06 -10.75 12.41
N ILE A 32 1.26 -11.00 12.48
CA ILE A 32 2.04 -10.81 13.69
C ILE A 32 3.15 -9.79 13.42
N TRP A 33 3.19 -8.76 14.24
CA TRP A 33 4.24 -7.74 14.25
C TRP A 33 5.05 -7.83 15.53
N PHE A 34 6.37 -7.89 15.40
CA PHE A 34 7.29 -8.10 16.51
C PHE A 34 7.91 -6.77 16.95
N ILE A 35 8.11 -6.59 18.27
CA ILE A 35 8.89 -5.45 18.75
C ILE A 35 10.35 -5.63 18.35
N ALA A 36 10.84 -4.79 17.43
CA ALA A 36 12.14 -4.97 16.78
C ALA A 36 13.30 -4.96 17.78
N LYS A 37 13.22 -4.12 18.81
CA LYS A 37 14.22 -4.04 19.87
C LYS A 37 14.33 -5.35 20.64
N ASP A 38 13.21 -6.00 20.95
CA ASP A 38 13.19 -7.24 21.73
C ASP A 38 13.83 -8.37 20.93
N VAL A 39 13.44 -8.48 19.66
CA VAL A 39 14.01 -9.47 18.72
C VAL A 39 15.52 -9.28 18.59
N ALA A 40 15.98 -8.08 18.26
CA ALA A 40 17.41 -7.84 18.06
C ALA A 40 18.23 -8.00 19.36
N THR A 41 17.64 -7.71 20.53
CA THR A 41 18.30 -7.97 21.82
C THR A 41 18.37 -9.46 22.12
N ALA A 42 17.29 -10.21 21.90
CA ALA A 42 17.26 -11.67 22.05
C ALA A 42 18.26 -12.36 21.10
N LEU A 43 18.48 -11.78 19.92
CA LEU A 43 19.45 -12.23 18.92
C LEU A 43 20.90 -11.75 19.20
N GLY A 44 21.15 -11.12 20.35
CA GLY A 44 22.51 -10.79 20.80
C GLY A 44 23.18 -9.64 20.04
N TYR A 45 22.42 -8.82 19.29
CA TYR A 45 22.99 -7.66 18.61
C TYR A 45 23.44 -6.60 19.62
N SER A 46 24.72 -6.22 19.56
CA SER A 46 25.29 -5.19 20.44
C SER A 46 24.68 -3.80 20.22
N ASN A 47 24.17 -3.54 19.01
CA ASN A 47 23.45 -2.32 18.66
C ASN A 47 22.13 -2.67 17.95
N PRO A 48 21.05 -2.95 18.72
CA PRO A 48 19.76 -3.34 18.16
C PRO A 48 19.18 -2.32 17.14
N PRO A 49 19.19 -1.00 17.39
CA PRO A 49 18.71 -0.03 16.39
C PRO A 49 19.47 -0.10 15.06
N LYS A 50 20.79 -0.26 15.11
CA LYS A 50 21.61 -0.41 13.90
C LYS A 50 21.27 -1.69 13.15
N ALA A 51 21.19 -2.83 13.85
CA ALA A 51 20.85 -4.11 13.23
C ALA A 51 19.49 -4.07 12.51
N VAL A 52 18.50 -3.45 13.15
CA VAL A 52 17.18 -3.25 12.54
C VAL A 52 17.28 -2.37 11.29
N GLY A 53 18.02 -1.26 11.35
CA GLY A 53 18.23 -0.38 10.18
C GLY A 53 18.98 -1.04 9.03
N ASP A 54 19.97 -1.89 9.33
CA ASP A 54 20.83 -2.54 8.32
C ASP A 54 20.16 -3.75 7.65
N HIS A 55 19.20 -4.41 8.33
CA HIS A 55 18.69 -5.72 7.90
C HIS A 55 17.17 -5.77 7.67
N CYS A 56 16.38 -4.95 8.36
CA CYS A 56 14.93 -4.93 8.22
C CYS A 56 14.52 -3.97 7.10
N ARG A 57 13.68 -4.42 6.15
CA ARG A 57 13.22 -3.57 5.03
C ARG A 57 11.84 -2.98 5.25
N ARG A 58 11.04 -3.57 6.15
CA ARG A 58 9.64 -3.22 6.38
C ARG A 58 9.40 -2.83 7.84
N ALA A 59 10.43 -2.29 8.50
CA ALA A 59 10.30 -1.79 9.85
C ALA A 59 9.37 -0.56 9.87
N GLU A 60 8.35 -0.59 10.71
CA GLU A 60 7.38 0.51 10.88
C GLU A 60 7.51 1.13 12.29
N LYS A 61 7.20 2.43 12.40
CA LYS A 61 7.17 3.15 13.68
C LYS A 61 5.74 3.22 14.21
N MET A 62 5.47 2.55 15.32
CA MET A 62 4.21 2.65 16.05
C MET A 62 4.31 3.72 17.14
N THR A 63 3.34 4.64 17.20
CA THR A 63 3.26 5.63 18.29
C THR A 63 2.61 5.02 19.52
N ILE A 64 3.24 5.15 20.70
CA ILE A 64 2.72 4.59 21.97
C ILE A 64 1.85 5.61 22.72
N THR A 65 2.09 6.91 22.52
CA THR A 65 1.43 7.98 23.30
C THR A 65 1.06 9.19 22.45
N LYS A 66 -0.26 9.45 22.40
CA LYS A 66 -0.85 10.80 22.43
C LYS A 66 -1.81 10.85 23.61
N ARG A 67 -1.31 10.99 24.84
CA ARG A 67 -2.17 11.45 25.94
C ARG A 67 -1.98 12.95 26.06
N ASP A 68 -3.06 13.69 25.88
CA ASP A 68 -3.08 15.13 26.11
C ASP A 68 -2.51 15.43 27.51
N GLY A 69 -1.48 16.29 27.58
CA GLY A 69 -0.98 16.84 28.84
C GLY A 69 0.30 16.24 29.44
N GLN A 70 0.98 15.27 28.81
CA GLN A 70 2.31 14.83 29.28
C GLN A 70 3.44 15.63 28.61
N ARG A 71 4.38 16.14 29.41
CA ARG A 71 5.57 16.94 28.98
C ARG A 71 6.69 16.12 28.32
N GLY A 72 6.36 14.98 27.70
CA GLY A 72 7.29 14.16 26.93
C GLY A 72 6.75 13.99 25.52
N GLY A 73 7.55 14.31 24.51
CA GLY A 73 7.14 14.20 23.10
C GLY A 73 6.67 12.79 22.71
N ALA A 74 6.15 12.66 21.48
CA ALA A 74 5.66 11.39 20.95
C ALA A 74 6.72 10.27 21.09
N GLN A 75 6.35 9.17 21.74
CA GLN A 75 7.20 7.98 21.85
C GLN A 75 6.84 6.99 20.76
N PHE A 76 7.87 6.41 20.13
CA PHE A 76 7.72 5.45 19.06
C PHE A 76 8.37 4.11 19.43
N LEU A 77 7.70 3.01 19.08
CA LEU A 77 8.28 1.67 19.00
C LEU A 77 8.53 1.34 17.54
N THR A 78 9.66 0.70 17.27
CA THR A 78 9.89 0.07 15.98
C THR A 78 9.35 -1.35 16.02
N ILE A 79 8.49 -1.67 15.08
CA ILE A 79 7.91 -3.00 14.90
C ILE A 79 8.32 -3.54 13.53
N ILE A 80 8.48 -4.85 13.45
CA ILE A 80 8.93 -5.55 12.24
C ILE A 80 8.02 -6.74 11.95
N PRO A 81 7.74 -7.04 10.68
CA PRO A 81 7.03 -8.26 10.33
C PRO A 81 7.93 -9.48 10.50
N GLU A 82 7.33 -10.66 10.54
CA GLU A 82 8.05 -11.95 10.70
C GLU A 82 9.19 -12.14 9.68
N ALA A 83 8.99 -11.72 8.43
CA ALA A 83 10.02 -11.80 7.39
C ALA A 83 11.32 -11.06 7.76
N ASP A 84 11.21 -9.93 8.48
CA ASP A 84 12.37 -9.17 8.94
C ASP A 84 12.98 -9.78 10.22
N VAL A 85 12.21 -10.53 11.01
CA VAL A 85 12.75 -11.37 12.11
C VAL A 85 13.70 -12.42 11.53
N TYR A 86 13.30 -13.14 10.48
CA TYR A 86 14.16 -14.12 9.82
C TYR A 86 15.44 -13.51 9.24
N ARG A 87 15.36 -12.27 8.72
CA ARG A 87 16.56 -11.55 8.25
C ARG A 87 17.53 -11.23 9.37
N LEU A 88 17.03 -10.89 10.56
CA LEU A 88 17.87 -10.69 11.73
C LEU A 88 18.47 -12.00 12.22
N ILE A 89 17.75 -13.12 12.14
CA ILE A 89 18.25 -14.44 12.55
C ILE A 89 19.44 -14.85 11.68
N ILE A 90 19.29 -14.82 10.34
CA ILE A 90 20.33 -15.21 9.36
C ILE A 90 21.59 -14.31 9.42
N ARG A 91 21.51 -13.14 10.09
CA ARG A 91 22.65 -12.23 10.27
C ARG A 91 23.22 -12.25 11.69
N SER A 92 22.56 -12.94 12.60
CA SER A 92 23.03 -13.06 13.97
C SER A 92 24.24 -13.99 14.04
N LYS A 93 25.10 -13.76 15.04
CA LYS A 93 26.25 -14.61 15.37
C LYS A 93 26.00 -15.43 16.63
N LEU A 94 24.75 -15.49 17.11
CA LEU A 94 24.42 -16.33 18.24
C LEU A 94 24.35 -17.79 17.78
N PRO A 95 24.94 -18.74 18.53
CA PRO A 95 24.88 -20.16 18.17
C PRO A 95 23.45 -20.68 17.99
N THR A 96 22.49 -20.20 18.78
CA THR A 96 21.08 -20.58 18.64
C THR A 96 20.44 -20.05 17.35
N ALA A 97 20.88 -18.89 16.87
CA ALA A 97 20.43 -18.33 15.59
C ALA A 97 21.08 -19.06 14.41
N GLU A 98 22.35 -19.43 14.52
CA GLU A 98 23.05 -20.27 13.53
C GLU A 98 22.40 -21.65 13.40
N GLN A 99 22.01 -22.28 14.52
CA GLN A 99 21.26 -23.54 14.50
C GLN A 99 19.92 -23.41 13.76
N PHE A 100 19.21 -22.30 13.96
CA PHE A 100 17.97 -22.05 13.23
C PHE A 100 18.25 -21.83 11.74
N GLU A 101 19.28 -21.05 11.39
CA GLU A 101 19.69 -20.84 10.00
C GLU A 101 20.04 -22.16 9.31
N GLU A 102 20.85 -23.00 9.94
CA GLU A 102 21.25 -24.31 9.44
C GLU A 102 20.03 -25.21 9.24
N TRP A 103 19.14 -25.31 10.24
CA TRP A 103 17.90 -26.06 10.12
C TRP A 103 17.04 -25.57 8.93
N VAL A 104 16.89 -24.25 8.75
CA VAL A 104 16.13 -23.71 7.62
C VAL A 104 16.81 -24.03 6.28
N PHE A 105 18.14 -23.90 6.18
CA PHE A 105 18.88 -24.01 4.93
C PHE A 105 19.18 -25.45 4.51
N GLU A 106 19.37 -26.36 5.47
CA GLU A 106 19.75 -27.74 5.21
C GLU A 106 18.56 -28.71 5.27
N GLU A 107 17.52 -28.40 6.06
CA GLU A 107 16.36 -29.25 6.22
C GLU A 107 15.12 -28.68 5.55
N VAL A 108 14.66 -27.49 5.98
CA VAL A 108 13.37 -26.92 5.56
C VAL A 108 13.35 -26.59 4.06
N LEU A 109 14.26 -25.73 3.60
CA LEU A 109 14.29 -25.30 2.20
C LEU A 109 14.59 -26.46 1.23
N PRO A 110 15.53 -27.38 1.53
CA PRO A 110 15.75 -28.53 0.67
C PRO A 110 14.55 -29.48 0.65
N SER A 111 13.84 -29.65 1.76
CA SER A 111 12.61 -30.45 1.81
C SER A 111 11.51 -29.85 0.93
N ILE A 112 11.26 -28.53 1.05
CA ILE A 112 10.30 -27.82 0.18
C ILE A 112 10.70 -27.97 -1.29
N ARG A 113 11.99 -27.81 -1.64
CA ARG A 113 12.46 -27.95 -3.03
C ARG A 113 12.27 -29.38 -3.57
N LYS A 114 12.51 -30.41 -2.75
CA LYS A 114 12.45 -31.82 -3.17
C LYS A 114 11.03 -32.38 -3.18
N HIS A 115 10.20 -32.00 -2.22
CA HIS A 115 8.90 -32.61 -1.95
C HIS A 115 7.71 -31.66 -2.16
N GLY A 116 7.97 -30.36 -2.36
CA GLY A 116 6.93 -29.34 -2.51
C GLY A 116 6.37 -28.81 -1.18
N ALA A 117 6.75 -29.41 -0.05
CA ALA A 117 6.31 -29.03 1.29
C ALA A 117 7.34 -29.45 2.36
N TYR A 118 7.26 -28.81 3.52
CA TYR A 118 7.91 -29.27 4.76
C TYR A 118 6.80 -29.59 5.77
N MET A 119 6.88 -30.76 6.41
CA MET A 119 5.95 -31.20 7.45
C MET A 119 6.80 -31.69 8.63
N THR A 120 6.41 -31.32 9.86
CA THR A 120 7.08 -31.84 11.05
C THR A 120 6.76 -33.33 11.22
N PRO A 121 7.60 -34.11 11.91
CA PRO A 121 7.35 -35.55 12.14
C PRO A 121 5.96 -35.84 12.73
N GLU A 122 5.48 -34.98 13.63
CA GLU A 122 4.18 -35.12 14.27
C GLU A 122 3.03 -34.93 13.27
N VAL A 123 3.16 -33.95 12.36
CA VAL A 123 2.18 -33.72 11.30
C VAL A 123 2.19 -34.89 10.32
N ILE A 124 3.37 -35.43 9.97
CA ILE A 124 3.48 -36.62 9.11
C ILE A 124 2.74 -37.80 9.75
N GLU A 125 2.93 -38.05 11.05
CA GLU A 125 2.24 -39.11 11.77
C GLU A 125 0.72 -38.89 11.78
N GLN A 126 0.25 -37.67 12.06
CA GLN A 126 -1.17 -37.34 12.02
C GLN A 126 -1.79 -37.56 10.64
N VAL A 127 -1.04 -37.21 9.58
CA VAL A 127 -1.44 -37.44 8.18
C VAL A 127 -1.55 -38.92 7.84
N LEU A 128 -0.59 -39.73 8.31
CA LEU A 128 -0.62 -41.17 8.11
C LEU A 128 -1.76 -41.85 8.89
N LEU A 129 -2.07 -41.35 10.09
CA LEU A 129 -3.16 -41.87 10.92
C LEU A 129 -4.55 -41.47 10.41
N ASN A 130 -4.67 -40.26 9.86
CA ASN A 130 -5.92 -39.76 9.30
C ASN A 130 -5.66 -38.88 8.06
N PRO A 131 -5.85 -39.43 6.84
CA PRO A 131 -5.62 -38.69 5.59
C PRO A 131 -6.48 -37.42 5.42
N ASP A 132 -7.60 -37.29 6.12
CA ASP A 132 -8.45 -36.08 6.07
C ASP A 132 -7.75 -34.84 6.64
N THR A 133 -6.73 -35.04 7.48
CA THR A 133 -5.91 -33.95 8.03
C THR A 133 -5.22 -33.15 6.93
N VAL A 134 -4.70 -33.81 5.88
CA VAL A 134 -4.08 -33.13 4.72
C VAL A 134 -5.12 -32.32 3.96
N ILE A 135 -6.32 -32.88 3.78
CA ILE A 135 -7.41 -32.20 3.06
C ILE A 135 -7.80 -30.92 3.81
N HIS A 136 -7.95 -31.00 5.13
CA HIS A 136 -8.30 -29.85 5.95
C HIS A 136 -7.19 -28.80 5.95
N LEU A 137 -5.92 -29.21 6.10
CA LEU A 137 -4.77 -28.30 6.05
C LEU A 137 -4.69 -27.57 4.70
N ALA A 138 -4.79 -28.31 3.59
CA ALA A 138 -4.75 -27.76 2.25
C ALA A 138 -5.93 -26.81 1.99
N LYS A 139 -7.12 -27.11 2.51
CA LYS A 139 -8.30 -26.26 2.39
C LYS A 139 -8.12 -24.93 3.14
N ASN A 140 -7.59 -24.98 4.36
CA ASN A 140 -7.34 -23.77 5.16
C ASN A 140 -6.27 -22.89 4.51
N LEU A 141 -5.17 -23.49 4.03
CA LEU A 141 -4.12 -22.78 3.30
C LEU A 141 -4.65 -22.12 2.02
N LYS A 142 -5.51 -22.82 1.26
CA LYS A 142 -6.12 -22.26 0.05
C LYS A 142 -7.00 -21.05 0.37
N LEU A 143 -7.83 -21.16 1.41
CA LEU A 143 -8.71 -20.06 1.84
C LEU A 143 -7.90 -18.84 2.29
N GLU A 144 -6.81 -19.06 3.01
CA GLU A 144 -5.90 -17.99 3.44
C GLU A 144 -5.22 -17.30 2.24
N GLN A 145 -4.76 -18.06 1.25
CA GLN A 145 -4.21 -17.50 0.01
C GLN A 145 -5.24 -16.68 -0.77
N GLU A 146 -6.48 -17.16 -0.87
CA GLU A 146 -7.56 -16.43 -1.54
C GLU A 146 -7.88 -15.13 -0.80
N ARG A 147 -7.93 -15.16 0.53
CA ARG A 147 -8.10 -13.97 1.38
C ARG A 147 -6.95 -12.98 1.19
N ASN A 148 -5.69 -13.44 1.19
CA ASN A 148 -4.53 -12.59 1.01
C ASN A 148 -4.49 -11.96 -0.39
N ARG A 149 -4.80 -12.73 -1.44
CA ARG A 149 -4.91 -12.18 -2.81
C ARG A 149 -6.03 -11.15 -2.92
N ALA A 150 -7.18 -11.39 -2.27
CA ALA A 150 -8.27 -10.43 -2.25
C ALA A 150 -7.84 -9.13 -1.56
N LEU A 151 -7.20 -9.22 -0.38
CA LEU A 151 -6.67 -8.08 0.35
C LEU A 151 -5.56 -7.33 -0.40
N GLU A 152 -4.66 -8.05 -1.09
CA GLU A 152 -3.64 -7.44 -1.95
C GLU A 152 -4.27 -6.72 -3.14
N SER A 153 -5.29 -7.32 -3.75
CA SER A 153 -6.01 -6.68 -4.84
C SER A 153 -6.72 -5.41 -4.37
N GLU A 154 -7.39 -5.46 -3.22
CA GLU A 154 -8.05 -4.30 -2.60
C GLU A 154 -7.04 -3.22 -2.23
N ASN A 155 -5.94 -3.61 -1.57
CA ASN A 155 -4.85 -2.69 -1.23
C ASN A 155 -4.23 -2.06 -2.46
N LYS A 156 -4.06 -2.76 -3.59
CA LYS A 156 -3.57 -2.17 -4.84
C LYS A 156 -4.46 -1.01 -5.34
N TYR A 157 -5.77 -1.06 -5.07
CA TYR A 157 -6.69 0.03 -5.40
C TYR A 157 -6.76 1.11 -4.30
N LEU A 158 -6.43 0.78 -3.06
CA LEU A 158 -6.49 1.69 -1.90
C LEU A 158 -5.17 2.41 -1.61
N THR A 159 -4.01 1.80 -1.86
CA THR A 159 -2.68 2.41 -1.67
C THR A 159 -2.55 3.75 -2.38
N PRO A 160 -3.02 3.89 -3.63
CA PRO A 160 -2.99 5.21 -4.22
C PRO A 160 -4.00 6.22 -3.65
N LYS A 161 -5.15 5.76 -3.13
CA LYS A 161 -6.09 6.63 -2.41
C LYS A 161 -5.49 7.09 -1.06
N ALA A 162 -4.65 6.26 -0.44
CA ALA A 162 -4.01 6.54 0.85
C ALA A 162 -2.84 7.54 0.71
N ILE A 163 -1.95 7.34 -0.27
CA ILE A 163 -0.85 8.29 -0.59
C ILE A 163 -1.40 9.71 -0.81
N PHE A 164 -2.60 9.83 -1.39
CA PHE A 164 -3.17 11.13 -1.66
C PHE A 164 -3.96 11.75 -0.50
N ASN A 165 -4.53 10.98 0.42
CA ASN A 165 -5.20 11.59 1.58
C ASN A 165 -4.24 12.39 2.47
N ASP A 166 -2.94 12.08 2.44
CA ASP A 166 -1.90 12.86 3.11
C ASP A 166 -1.46 14.10 2.30
N LEU A 167 -1.74 14.16 0.99
CA LEU A 167 -1.54 15.33 0.13
C LEU A 167 -2.63 16.42 0.29
N GLN A 168 -3.39 16.40 1.39
CA GLN A 168 -4.40 17.42 1.70
C GLN A 168 -3.85 18.84 1.92
N THR A 169 -2.54 19.06 1.81
CA THR A 169 -2.02 20.42 1.63
C THR A 169 -2.16 20.84 0.17
N ASP A 170 -3.26 21.53 -0.13
CA ASP A 170 -3.44 22.33 -1.35
C ASP A 170 -2.30 23.35 -1.44
N ASN A 171 -1.19 22.98 -2.07
CA ASN A 171 -0.10 23.90 -2.42
C ASN A 171 -0.53 24.88 -3.54
N GLY A 172 -1.81 24.92 -3.93
CA GLY A 172 -2.35 25.83 -4.93
C GLY A 172 -2.03 25.43 -6.38
N LYS A 173 -1.35 24.30 -6.59
CA LYS A 173 -0.93 23.81 -7.90
C LYS A 173 -2.13 23.26 -8.68
N ARG A 174 -2.24 23.68 -9.94
CA ARG A 174 -3.39 23.40 -10.81
C ARG A 174 -2.90 23.20 -12.23
N TYR A 175 -3.49 22.22 -12.89
CA TYR A 175 -3.16 21.88 -14.26
C TYR A 175 -4.39 22.08 -15.15
N LEU A 176 -4.19 22.61 -16.35
CA LEU A 176 -5.20 22.57 -17.39
C LEU A 176 -5.24 21.18 -18.02
N PHE A 177 -6.34 20.89 -18.71
CA PHE A 177 -6.44 19.68 -19.53
C PHE A 177 -5.28 19.56 -20.55
N ASN A 178 -4.80 20.70 -21.05
CA ASN A 178 -3.65 20.77 -21.95
C ASN A 178 -2.34 20.32 -21.30
N ASP A 179 -2.17 20.59 -20.01
CA ASP A 179 -0.96 20.23 -19.29
C ASP A 179 -0.94 18.71 -19.04
N ALA A 180 -2.10 18.12 -18.75
CA ALA A 180 -2.24 16.69 -18.54
C ALA A 180 -1.82 15.86 -19.77
N TYR A 181 -2.48 16.04 -20.93
CA TYR A 181 -2.15 15.17 -22.07
C TYR A 181 -0.73 15.41 -22.60
N LYS A 182 -0.18 16.63 -22.47
CA LYS A 182 1.21 16.90 -22.83
C LYS A 182 2.19 16.25 -21.85
N GLY A 183 1.94 16.36 -20.55
CA GLY A 183 2.82 15.81 -19.52
C GLY A 183 2.86 14.27 -19.52
N PHE A 184 1.74 13.64 -19.89
CA PHE A 184 1.65 12.19 -20.07
C PHE A 184 2.01 11.72 -21.48
N GLU A 185 2.39 12.63 -22.38
CA GLU A 185 2.76 12.32 -23.77
C GLU A 185 1.68 11.55 -24.57
N VAL A 186 0.41 11.77 -24.22
CA VAL A 186 -0.75 11.15 -24.90
C VAL A 186 -1.51 12.16 -25.76
N SER A 187 -2.28 11.67 -26.73
CA SER A 187 -3.11 12.59 -27.53
C SER A 187 -4.27 13.16 -26.70
N SER A 188 -4.65 14.41 -26.99
CA SER A 188 -5.80 15.04 -26.32
C SER A 188 -7.12 14.28 -26.54
N THR A 189 -7.20 13.52 -27.64
CA THR A 189 -8.35 12.68 -27.98
C THR A 189 -8.37 11.44 -27.11
N ASP A 190 -7.23 10.75 -26.96
CA ASP A 190 -7.15 9.52 -26.17
C ASP A 190 -7.44 9.81 -24.70
N LEU A 191 -6.83 10.85 -24.13
CA LEU A 191 -7.14 11.24 -22.74
C LEU A 191 -8.63 11.55 -22.56
N ARG A 192 -9.24 12.29 -23.50
CA ARG A 192 -10.67 12.63 -23.43
C ARG A 192 -11.55 11.38 -23.54
N MET A 193 -11.22 10.47 -24.45
CA MET A 193 -11.98 9.23 -24.64
C MET A 193 -11.84 8.32 -23.43
N THR A 194 -10.65 8.20 -22.85
CA THR A 194 -10.42 7.46 -21.60
C THR A 194 -11.27 8.03 -20.46
N LEU A 195 -11.28 9.36 -20.28
CA LEU A 195 -12.09 9.99 -19.23
C LEU A 195 -13.59 9.84 -19.45
N LEU A 196 -14.06 9.80 -20.70
CA LEU A 196 -15.47 9.52 -21.03
C LEU A 196 -15.82 8.05 -20.79
N LYS A 197 -15.00 7.14 -21.31
CA LYS A 197 -15.17 5.67 -21.19
C LYS A 197 -15.20 5.25 -19.72
N ARG A 198 -14.35 5.86 -18.90
CA ARG A 198 -14.25 5.61 -17.45
C ARG A 198 -15.27 6.39 -16.62
N GLY A 199 -16.16 7.14 -17.27
CA GLY A 199 -17.23 7.89 -16.60
C GLY A 199 -16.76 9.08 -15.79
N VAL A 200 -15.48 9.48 -15.87
CA VAL A 200 -14.93 10.64 -15.16
C VAL A 200 -15.50 11.93 -15.72
N PHE A 201 -15.56 12.03 -17.05
CA PHE A 201 -16.15 13.16 -17.75
C PHE A 201 -17.53 12.78 -18.30
N ARG A 202 -18.38 13.79 -18.46
CA ARG A 202 -19.61 13.73 -19.25
C ARG A 202 -19.50 14.66 -20.45
N LYS A 203 -20.29 14.36 -21.48
CA LYS A 203 -20.41 15.17 -22.69
C LYS A 203 -21.71 15.97 -22.61
N ASP A 204 -21.58 17.28 -22.46
CA ASP A 204 -22.72 18.20 -22.42
C ASP A 204 -22.81 18.92 -23.78
N ILE A 205 -24.02 19.02 -24.35
CA ILE A 205 -24.28 19.65 -25.65
C ILE A 205 -25.15 20.88 -25.41
N PHE A 206 -24.71 22.02 -25.92
CA PHE A 206 -25.38 23.30 -25.76
C PHE A 206 -25.71 23.90 -27.12
N PRO A 207 -26.86 24.55 -27.30
CA PRO A 207 -27.12 25.37 -28.49
C PRO A 207 -26.06 26.46 -28.64
N ASN A 208 -25.45 26.57 -29.81
CA ASN A 208 -24.54 27.64 -30.17
C ASN A 208 -24.72 28.02 -31.65
N PRO A 209 -25.53 29.06 -31.94
CA PRO A 209 -25.81 29.50 -33.31
C PRO A 209 -24.58 29.98 -34.10
N SER A 210 -23.46 30.26 -33.43
CA SER A 210 -22.21 30.65 -34.10
C SER A 210 -21.43 29.47 -34.67
N MET A 211 -21.79 28.23 -34.31
CA MET A 211 -21.18 27.03 -34.89
C MET A 211 -21.96 26.55 -36.11
N LYS A 212 -21.25 25.90 -37.05
CA LYS A 212 -21.83 25.35 -38.28
C LYS A 212 -23.01 24.40 -38.02
N ASP A 213 -22.89 23.57 -36.98
CA ASP A 213 -23.90 22.57 -36.60
C ASP A 213 -24.92 23.11 -35.59
N GLY A 214 -24.87 24.42 -35.27
CA GLY A 214 -25.77 25.06 -34.31
C GLY A 214 -25.60 24.63 -32.86
N VAL A 215 -24.60 23.79 -32.54
CA VAL A 215 -24.35 23.27 -31.19
C VAL A 215 -22.87 23.34 -30.81
N GLN A 216 -22.60 23.49 -29.52
CA GLN A 216 -21.28 23.39 -28.89
C GLN A 216 -21.27 22.20 -27.93
N THR A 217 -20.28 21.33 -28.07
CA THR A 217 -20.01 20.27 -27.09
C THR A 217 -19.03 20.76 -26.03
N ARG A 218 -19.28 20.44 -24.76
CA ARG A 218 -18.30 20.56 -23.67
C ARG A 218 -18.11 19.24 -22.97
N TYR A 219 -16.88 19.01 -22.52
CA TYR A 219 -16.51 17.85 -21.73
C TYR A 219 -16.26 18.31 -20.31
N VAL A 220 -17.05 17.79 -19.38
CA VAL A 220 -17.15 18.33 -18.02
C VAL A 220 -16.91 17.21 -17.01
N PRO A 221 -16.06 17.39 -15.98
CA PRO A 221 -15.93 16.43 -14.90
C PRO A 221 -17.27 16.19 -14.19
N ARG A 222 -17.59 14.94 -13.83
CA ARG A 222 -18.78 14.65 -13.00
C ARG A 222 -18.60 15.19 -11.58
N GLU A 223 -19.73 15.57 -10.96
CA GLU A 223 -19.75 16.22 -9.65
C GLU A 223 -19.00 15.42 -8.58
N GLN A 224 -19.17 14.10 -8.54
CA GLN A 224 -18.47 13.22 -7.60
C GLN A 224 -16.94 13.40 -7.62
N PHE A 225 -16.33 13.61 -8.80
CA PHE A 225 -14.88 13.80 -8.91
C PHE A 225 -14.45 15.23 -8.55
N ILE A 226 -15.38 16.19 -8.55
CA ILE A 226 -15.15 17.54 -8.06
C ILE A 226 -15.21 17.54 -6.52
N GLU A 227 -16.25 16.92 -5.94
CA GLU A 227 -16.43 16.77 -4.49
C GLU A 227 -15.29 15.97 -3.85
N GLU A 228 -14.82 14.92 -4.52
CA GLU A 228 -13.65 14.14 -4.07
C GLU A 228 -12.31 14.87 -4.34
N GLY A 229 -12.31 16.06 -4.95
CA GLY A 229 -11.13 16.91 -5.10
C GLY A 229 -10.18 16.55 -6.23
N TYR A 230 -10.59 15.73 -7.22
CA TYR A 230 -9.78 15.44 -8.41
C TYR A 230 -9.80 16.61 -9.41
N PHE A 231 -10.91 17.32 -9.49
CA PHE A 231 -11.08 18.48 -10.34
C PHE A 231 -11.65 19.63 -9.51
N MET A 232 -11.38 20.84 -9.95
CA MET A 232 -12.02 22.04 -9.41
C MET A 232 -12.35 23.00 -10.55
N TRP A 233 -13.29 23.92 -10.33
CA TRP A 233 -13.57 24.96 -11.29
C TRP A 233 -13.37 26.34 -10.67
N ARG A 234 -13.01 27.30 -11.51
CA ARG A 234 -12.95 28.72 -11.12
C ARG A 234 -13.58 29.58 -12.18
N THR A 235 -14.18 30.68 -11.74
CA THR A 235 -14.63 31.75 -12.61
C THR A 235 -13.52 32.75 -12.86
N PHE A 236 -13.46 33.26 -14.09
CA PHE A 236 -12.55 34.31 -14.51
C PHE A 236 -13.26 35.23 -15.50
N LYS A 237 -12.84 36.49 -15.55
CA LYS A 237 -13.38 37.46 -16.51
C LYS A 237 -12.56 37.41 -17.80
N LYS A 238 -13.24 37.30 -18.95
CA LYS A 238 -12.62 37.46 -20.27
C LYS A 238 -13.52 38.33 -21.14
N GLY A 239 -13.03 39.52 -21.49
CA GLY A 239 -13.80 40.50 -22.28
C GLY A 239 -15.08 40.96 -21.60
N GLY A 240 -15.03 41.22 -20.27
CA GLY A 240 -16.20 41.65 -19.48
C GLY A 240 -17.19 40.55 -19.11
N VAL A 241 -17.07 39.35 -19.69
CA VAL A 241 -17.95 38.21 -19.41
C VAL A 241 -17.29 37.24 -18.43
N ASN A 242 -18.05 36.81 -17.42
CA ASN A 242 -17.63 35.74 -16.50
C ASN A 242 -17.65 34.39 -17.23
N ARG A 243 -16.53 33.65 -17.18
CA ARG A 243 -16.38 32.30 -17.71
C ARG A 243 -15.92 31.37 -16.61
N ALA A 244 -16.27 30.09 -16.68
CA ALA A 244 -15.76 29.06 -15.79
C ALA A 244 -14.78 28.16 -16.55
N ALA A 245 -13.69 27.75 -15.89
CA ALA A 245 -12.76 26.73 -16.38
C ALA A 245 -12.54 25.67 -15.30
N TYR A 246 -12.43 24.41 -15.74
CA TYR A 246 -12.04 23.30 -14.90
C TYR A 246 -10.53 23.15 -14.90
N TYR A 247 -9.99 22.84 -13.72
CA TYR A 247 -8.60 22.54 -13.46
C TYR A 247 -8.50 21.14 -12.84
N ILE A 248 -7.41 20.49 -13.15
CA ILE A 248 -7.02 19.20 -12.63
C ILE A 248 -6.13 19.48 -11.42
N THR A 249 -6.43 18.87 -10.28
CA THR A 249 -5.58 18.95 -9.08
C THR A 249 -4.44 17.93 -9.19
N PRO A 250 -3.41 17.96 -8.33
CA PRO A 250 -2.46 16.86 -8.24
C PRO A 250 -3.15 15.49 -8.09
N LYS A 251 -4.27 15.44 -7.33
CA LYS A 251 -5.13 14.26 -7.22
C LYS A 251 -5.67 13.80 -8.56
N GLY A 252 -6.15 14.75 -9.35
CA GLY A 252 -6.68 14.51 -10.69
C GLY A 252 -5.61 14.04 -11.67
N MET A 253 -4.39 14.58 -11.59
CA MET A 253 -3.26 14.14 -12.43
C MET A 253 -2.91 12.69 -12.12
N TRP A 254 -2.88 12.33 -10.84
CA TRP A 254 -2.65 10.96 -10.41
C TRP A 254 -3.77 10.00 -10.88
N LEU A 255 -5.04 10.39 -10.72
CA LEU A 255 -6.17 9.60 -11.24
C LEU A 255 -6.02 9.37 -12.75
N ILE A 256 -5.70 10.43 -13.50
CA ILE A 256 -5.48 10.35 -14.95
C ILE A 256 -4.36 9.37 -15.28
N CYS A 257 -3.23 9.43 -14.59
CA CYS A 257 -2.09 8.53 -14.78
C CYS A 257 -2.53 7.05 -14.68
N GLN A 258 -3.25 6.67 -13.61
CA GLN A 258 -3.73 5.30 -13.47
C GLN A 258 -4.70 4.87 -14.56
N LEU A 259 -5.58 5.77 -14.99
CA LEU A 259 -6.51 5.47 -16.06
C LEU A 259 -5.76 5.23 -17.37
N LEU A 260 -4.72 6.02 -17.66
CA LEU A 260 -3.87 5.83 -18.84
C LEU A 260 -3.08 4.51 -18.77
N LEU A 261 -2.47 4.19 -17.62
CA LEU A 261 -1.80 2.90 -17.39
C LEU A 261 -2.76 1.72 -17.61
N SER A 262 -3.98 1.83 -17.08
CA SER A 262 -4.99 0.76 -17.20
C SER A 262 -5.52 0.56 -18.61
N GLU A 263 -5.39 1.56 -19.49
CA GLU A 263 -5.73 1.48 -20.92
C GLU A 263 -4.50 1.15 -21.78
N GLY A 264 -3.31 1.00 -21.18
CA GLY A 264 -2.05 0.75 -21.89
C GLY A 264 -1.58 1.92 -22.76
N LEU A 265 -2.00 3.15 -22.42
CA LEU A 265 -1.61 4.36 -23.15
C LEU A 265 -0.26 4.93 -22.68
N ILE A 266 0.19 4.52 -21.49
CA ILE A 266 1.53 4.76 -20.94
C ILE A 266 2.01 3.47 -20.27
N GLU A 267 3.32 3.24 -20.23
CA GLU A 267 3.91 1.97 -19.74
C GLU A 267 4.21 2.00 -18.23
N GLU A 268 4.57 3.17 -17.70
CA GLU A 268 4.95 3.35 -16.29
C GLU A 268 4.55 4.73 -15.76
N GLU A 269 4.59 4.90 -14.43
CA GLU A 269 4.30 6.18 -13.79
C GLU A 269 5.43 7.19 -14.07
N PRO A 270 5.14 8.38 -14.61
CA PRO A 270 6.18 9.36 -14.90
C PRO A 270 6.86 9.86 -13.62
N ALA A 271 8.20 9.94 -13.64
CA ALA A 271 8.99 10.39 -12.49
C ALA A 271 8.57 11.76 -11.95
N TRP A 272 8.22 12.70 -12.84
CA TRP A 272 7.76 14.04 -12.46
C TRP A 272 6.45 14.03 -11.65
N LEU A 273 5.61 13.00 -11.79
CA LEU A 273 4.38 12.86 -11.03
C LEU A 273 4.66 12.37 -9.60
N VAL A 274 5.72 11.57 -9.43
CA VAL A 274 6.16 10.99 -8.16
C VAL A 274 6.95 12.02 -7.33
N GLU A 275 7.85 12.78 -7.98
CA GLU A 275 8.59 13.88 -7.33
C GLU A 275 7.68 15.02 -6.87
N GLU A 276 6.56 15.27 -7.57
CA GLU A 276 5.57 16.28 -7.19
C GLU A 276 4.66 15.84 -6.02
N ALA A 277 4.73 14.57 -5.62
CA ALA A 277 3.99 14.00 -4.50
C ALA A 277 4.84 13.84 -3.22
N ALA A 278 6.16 14.07 -3.30
CA ALA A 278 7.13 13.99 -2.20
C ALA A 278 7.42 15.37 -1.58
#